data_AF-A0A974U1F7-F1
#
_entry.id   AF-A0A974U1F7-F1
#
_cell.length_a   1.000
_cell.length_b   1.000
_cell.length_c   1.000
_cell.angle_alpha   90.00
_cell.angle_beta   90.00
_cell.angle_gamma   90.00
#
_symmetry.space_group_name_H-M   'P 1'
#
loop_
_entity.id
_entity.type
_entity.pdbx_description
1 polymer ?
#
loop_
_entity_poly.entity_id
_entity_poly.type
_entity_poly.pdbx_seq_one_letter_code
_entity_poly.pdbx_strand_id
1 'polypeptide(L)'
;MKRILFTVCFFALFFSCNSDDDDNNSSEAEDNFYALTVGNSWEYRYYDLDTSSDSFVASTIVENVSIVSTEEIEGETYFKFRYFVTGNDVNSLNYPLNGESFRYFREDSESLVDDSNTIIFLRENHDEVLIGNLSGPILQYLRLAEDTHVLTTNAGTFETLDMELYARDGDGNPYPGISHYYYAEGIGLVLNTTTFISTEQHFLERRLESYSIVN
;
A
#
# COMPACT_ATOMS: atom_id res chain seq x y z
N MET A 1 -72.51 42.80 37.41
CA MET A 1 -73.03 41.61 36.70
C MET A 1 -71.80 40.82 36.24
N LYS A 2 -71.41 39.76 36.97
CA LYS A 2 -71.46 38.33 36.56
C LYS A 2 -70.69 38.11 35.24
N ARG A 3 -69.56 37.39 35.14
CA ARG A 3 -69.20 36.03 35.61
C ARG A 3 -67.63 35.91 35.63
N ILE A 4 -66.95 35.49 36.72
CA ILE A 4 -66.53 34.11 37.10
C ILE A 4 -65.57 33.50 36.04
N LEU A 5 -64.24 33.35 36.21
CA LEU A 5 -63.38 32.59 37.16
C LEU A 5 -63.49 31.05 37.01
N PHE A 6 -62.35 30.34 37.03
CA PHE A 6 -62.08 28.89 36.81
C PHE A 6 -61.82 28.48 35.34
N THR A 7 -60.72 27.82 34.98
CA THR A 7 -60.16 26.53 35.48
C THR A 7 -58.69 26.43 35.00
N VAL A 8 -57.61 26.47 35.80
CA VAL A 8 -56.99 25.49 36.74
C VAL A 8 -56.84 24.06 36.20
N CYS A 9 -55.58 23.64 36.03
CA CYS A 9 -55.05 22.28 36.03
C CYS A 9 -55.76 21.23 35.16
N PHE A 10 -55.15 20.90 34.01
CA PHE A 10 -55.19 19.54 33.50
C PHE A 10 -53.76 19.05 33.25
N PHE A 11 -53.30 18.24 34.21
CA PHE A 11 -52.38 17.12 34.04
C PHE A 11 -50.97 17.40 33.47
N ALA A 12 -50.06 17.56 34.42
CA ALA A 12 -48.79 16.83 34.39
C ALA A 12 -49.01 15.32 34.15
N LEU A 13 -47.94 14.68 33.69
CA LEU A 13 -47.75 13.25 33.39
C LEU A 13 -48.00 12.91 31.91
N PHE A 14 -46.93 12.84 31.11
CA PHE A 14 -46.28 11.56 30.82
C PHE A 14 -44.79 11.79 30.50
N PHE A 15 -43.93 11.44 31.45
CA PHE A 15 -42.61 10.89 31.13
C PHE A 15 -42.85 9.59 30.36
N SER A 16 -42.24 9.46 29.19
CA SER A 16 -41.82 8.16 28.66
C SER A 16 -40.56 8.38 27.84
N CYS A 17 -39.42 8.26 28.52
CA CYS A 17 -38.17 7.88 27.89
C CYS A 17 -38.28 6.38 27.59
N ASN A 18 -38.21 6.02 26.32
CA ASN A 18 -37.96 4.68 25.79
C ASN A 18 -37.74 4.91 24.29
N SER A 19 -36.74 4.39 23.60
CA SER A 19 -35.51 3.64 23.86
C SER A 19 -34.92 3.55 22.46
N ASP A 20 -33.61 3.69 22.32
CA ASP A 20 -32.79 3.17 21.23
C ASP A 20 -33.48 3.06 19.86
N ASP A 21 -33.23 4.04 18.99
CA ASP A 21 -32.91 3.65 17.63
C ASP A 21 -31.50 4.18 17.39
N ASP A 22 -30.59 3.21 17.40
CA ASP A 22 -29.21 3.33 16.98
C ASP A 22 -29.15 4.23 15.75
N ASP A 23 -28.58 5.43 15.91
CA ASP A 23 -27.78 5.99 14.84
C ASP A 23 -26.63 4.98 14.65
N ASN A 24 -26.92 3.95 13.86
CA ASN A 24 -25.94 3.21 13.09
C ASN A 24 -25.39 4.24 12.09
N ASN A 25 -24.59 5.15 12.64
CA ASN A 25 -23.45 5.70 11.96
C ASN A 25 -22.58 4.48 11.67
N SER A 26 -22.94 3.72 10.63
CA SER A 26 -21.93 2.99 9.88
C SER A 26 -21.01 4.11 9.41
N SER A 27 -20.00 4.42 10.21
CA SER A 27 -18.75 4.90 9.66
C SER A 27 -18.48 3.94 8.53
N GLU A 28 -18.70 4.39 7.29
CA GLU A 28 -18.09 3.76 6.14
C GLU A 28 -16.65 3.54 6.59
N ALA A 29 -16.25 2.26 6.68
CA ALA A 29 -14.90 1.93 7.10
C ALA A 29 -13.98 2.81 6.25
N GLU A 30 -13.14 3.63 6.88
CA GLU A 30 -12.21 4.46 6.13
C GLU A 30 -11.49 3.53 5.16
N ASP A 31 -11.57 3.90 3.88
CA ASP A 31 -11.01 3.14 2.79
C ASP A 31 -9.51 2.97 3.05
N ASN A 32 -9.10 1.74 3.37
CA ASN A 32 -7.74 1.42 3.77
C ASN A 32 -7.06 0.58 2.69
N PHE A 33 -7.00 1.13 1.48
CA PHE A 33 -6.42 0.47 0.31
C PHE A 33 -5.02 -0.11 0.62
N TYR A 34 -4.19 0.65 1.32
CA TYR A 34 -2.81 0.28 1.66
C TYR A 34 -2.66 -0.60 2.91
N ALA A 35 -3.77 -0.95 3.58
CA ALA A 35 -3.77 -1.70 4.84
C ALA A 35 -2.88 -1.08 5.93
N LEU A 36 -2.91 0.24 6.08
CA LEU A 36 -2.21 1.02 7.09
C LEU A 36 -2.89 0.89 8.47
N THR A 37 -2.72 -0.28 9.10
CA THR A 37 -3.21 -0.53 10.47
C THR A 37 -2.10 -1.14 11.33
N VAL A 38 -1.87 -0.57 12.51
CA VAL A 38 -0.91 -1.14 13.48
C VAL A 38 -1.32 -2.56 13.84
N GLY A 39 -0.39 -3.50 13.72
CA GLY A 39 -0.63 -4.93 13.90
C GLY A 39 -0.72 -5.72 12.59
N ASN A 40 -0.91 -5.06 11.45
CA ASN A 40 -0.84 -5.72 10.15
C ASN A 40 0.58 -6.22 9.87
N SER A 41 0.68 -7.37 9.18
CA SER A 41 1.96 -7.97 8.82
C SER A 41 1.88 -8.80 7.54
N TRP A 42 3.02 -8.93 6.87
CA TRP A 42 3.22 -9.64 5.60
C TRP A 42 4.56 -10.37 5.61
N GLU A 43 4.59 -11.54 4.98
CA GLU A 43 5.81 -12.25 4.63
C GLU A 43 5.97 -12.24 3.11
N TYR A 44 7.15 -11.85 2.64
CA TYR A 44 7.51 -11.88 1.23
C TYR A 44 8.70 -12.80 0.98
N ARG A 45 8.71 -13.42 -0.20
CA ARG A 45 9.84 -14.18 -0.72
C ARG A 45 10.29 -13.65 -2.06
N TYR A 46 11.60 -13.69 -2.28
CA TYR A 46 12.20 -13.29 -3.55
C TYR A 46 12.40 -14.48 -4.48
N TYR A 47 12.26 -14.26 -5.79
CA TYR A 47 12.39 -15.25 -6.84
C TYR A 47 13.29 -14.71 -7.95
N ASP A 48 14.30 -15.49 -8.35
CA ASP A 48 15.19 -15.16 -9.46
C ASP A 48 14.72 -15.81 -10.76
N LEU A 49 14.90 -15.12 -11.88
CA LEU A 49 14.76 -15.73 -13.20
C LEU A 49 15.88 -16.76 -13.45
N ASP A 50 15.51 -18.03 -13.58
CA ASP A 50 16.39 -19.06 -14.12
C ASP A 50 16.35 -19.02 -15.65
N THR A 51 17.38 -18.43 -16.25
CA THR A 51 17.51 -18.28 -17.71
C THR A 51 17.56 -19.60 -18.48
N SER A 52 17.80 -20.73 -17.80
CA SER A 52 17.85 -22.04 -18.46
C SER A 52 16.46 -22.65 -18.64
N SER A 53 15.54 -22.38 -17.71
CA SER A 53 14.17 -22.90 -17.71
C SER A 53 13.13 -21.84 -18.08
N ASP A 54 13.53 -20.57 -18.18
CA ASP A 54 12.66 -19.41 -18.37
C ASP A 54 11.56 -19.37 -17.30
N SER A 55 11.96 -19.62 -16.05
CA SER A 55 11.05 -19.71 -14.91
C SER A 55 11.63 -19.07 -13.66
N PHE A 56 10.75 -18.63 -12.76
CA PHE A 56 11.14 -17.99 -11.52
C PHE A 56 11.35 -19.02 -10.41
N VAL A 57 12.55 -19.06 -9.85
CA VAL A 57 12.95 -19.99 -8.79
C VAL A 57 13.04 -19.25 -7.47
N ALA A 58 12.38 -19.81 -6.45
CA ALA A 58 12.40 -19.26 -5.10
C ALA A 58 13.82 -19.18 -4.55
N SER A 59 14.21 -17.98 -4.10
CA SER A 59 15.43 -17.77 -3.34
C SER A 59 15.22 -18.16 -1.87
N THR A 60 16.34 -18.20 -1.13
CA THR A 60 16.33 -18.35 0.34
C THR A 60 15.96 -17.06 1.07
N ILE A 61 15.76 -15.94 0.34
CA ILE A 61 15.60 -14.61 0.92
C ILE A 61 14.13 -14.39 1.29
N VAL A 62 13.91 -14.09 2.57
CA VAL A 62 12.60 -13.83 3.16
C VAL A 62 12.63 -12.46 3.83
N GLU A 63 11.58 -11.67 3.58
CA GLU A 63 11.37 -10.34 4.16
C GLU A 63 10.05 -10.34 4.92
N ASN A 64 10.12 -10.11 6.24
CA ASN A 64 8.95 -9.96 7.08
C ASN A 64 8.70 -8.47 7.31
N VAL A 65 7.47 -8.02 7.07
CA VAL A 65 7.05 -6.64 7.20
C VAL A 65 5.90 -6.56 8.20
N SER A 66 5.93 -5.59 9.10
CA SER A 66 4.85 -5.37 10.07
C SER A 66 4.71 -3.90 10.43
N ILE A 67 3.49 -3.44 10.70
CA ILE A 67 3.25 -2.10 11.21
C ILE A 67 3.25 -2.16 12.74
N VAL A 68 4.25 -1.55 13.38
CA VAL A 68 4.50 -1.71 14.81
C VAL A 68 3.99 -0.56 15.67
N SER A 69 3.83 0.63 15.09
CA SER A 69 3.32 1.83 15.74
C SER A 69 3.00 2.91 14.72
N THR A 70 2.48 4.05 15.19
CA THR A 70 2.50 5.32 14.46
C THR A 70 3.54 6.26 15.07
N GLU A 71 3.98 7.26 14.30
CA GLU A 71 4.93 8.29 14.72
C GLU A 71 4.57 9.64 14.06
N GLU A 72 4.67 10.74 14.80
CA GLU A 72 4.44 12.09 14.28
C GLU A 72 5.74 12.65 13.72
N ILE A 73 5.78 12.94 12.41
CA ILE A 73 6.94 13.50 11.72
C ILE A 73 6.49 14.75 10.97
N GLU A 74 7.06 15.90 11.32
CA GLU A 74 6.73 17.21 10.71
C GLU A 74 5.23 17.61 10.76
N GLY A 75 4.47 17.04 11.71
CA GLY A 75 3.05 17.33 11.90
C GLY A 75 2.10 16.38 11.15
N GLU A 76 2.64 15.39 10.46
CA GLU A 76 1.89 14.32 9.82
C GLU A 76 2.07 13.00 10.58
N THR A 77 1.00 12.20 10.63
CA THR A 77 1.03 10.87 11.24
C THR A 77 1.54 9.84 10.23
N TYR A 78 2.67 9.20 10.54
CA TYR A 78 3.22 8.10 9.75
C TYR A 78 3.03 6.75 10.45
N PHE A 79 2.79 5.72 9.68
CA PHE A 79 2.84 4.33 10.13
C PHE A 79 4.28 3.83 10.06
N LYS A 80 4.76 3.26 11.17
CA LYS A 80 6.11 2.73 11.31
C LYS A 80 6.14 1.26 10.89
N PHE A 81 6.73 0.99 9.74
CA PHE A 81 6.94 -0.33 9.19
C PHE A 81 8.27 -0.89 9.67
N ARG A 82 8.23 -2.04 10.33
CA ARG A 82 9.40 -2.85 10.66
C ARG A 82 9.62 -3.87 9.56
N TYR A 83 10.82 -3.86 8.98
CA TYR A 83 11.31 -4.83 8.01
C TYR A 83 12.34 -5.74 8.70
N PHE A 84 12.22 -7.05 8.50
CA PHE A 84 13.19 -8.04 8.96
C PHE A 84 13.54 -9.02 7.85
N VAL A 85 14.78 -8.95 7.37
CA VAL A 85 15.25 -9.68 6.20
C VAL A 85 16.26 -10.76 6.61
N THR A 86 16.13 -11.94 6.01
CA THR A 86 17.05 -13.07 6.19
C THR A 86 17.36 -13.72 4.85
N GLY A 87 18.48 -14.44 4.76
CA GLY A 87 18.83 -15.29 3.61
C GLY A 87 19.70 -14.63 2.53
N ASN A 88 19.98 -13.32 2.60
CA ASN A 88 20.89 -12.63 1.69
C ASN A 88 22.36 -12.73 2.19
N ASP A 89 22.85 -13.95 2.38
CA ASP A 89 24.15 -14.21 3.02
C ASP A 89 25.35 -13.76 2.18
N VAL A 90 25.14 -13.58 0.87
CA VAL A 90 26.15 -13.10 -0.07
C VAL A 90 26.16 -11.58 -0.25
N ASN A 91 25.28 -10.84 0.45
CA ASN A 91 25.10 -9.39 0.33
C ASN A 91 24.94 -8.93 -1.12
N SER A 92 24.12 -9.64 -1.89
CA SER A 92 23.80 -9.23 -3.25
C SER A 92 23.02 -7.91 -3.21
N LEU A 93 23.40 -6.98 -4.08
CA LEU A 93 22.80 -5.64 -4.19
C LEU A 93 21.39 -5.66 -4.77
N ASN A 94 20.96 -6.78 -5.37
CA ASN A 94 19.60 -6.94 -5.90
C ASN A 94 18.56 -7.13 -4.79
N TYR A 95 19.02 -7.33 -3.55
CA TYR A 95 18.19 -7.67 -2.40
C TYR A 95 18.43 -6.73 -1.23
N PRO A 96 17.43 -6.55 -0.34
CA PRO A 96 17.67 -5.91 0.93
C PRO A 96 18.77 -6.63 1.73
N LEU A 97 19.51 -5.87 2.54
CA LEU A 97 20.48 -6.43 3.46
C LEU A 97 19.78 -7.19 4.58
N ASN A 98 20.41 -8.28 5.05
CA ASN A 98 19.94 -9.01 6.22
C ASN A 98 19.86 -8.09 7.46
N GLY A 99 18.85 -8.31 8.30
CA GLY A 99 18.68 -7.62 9.57
C GLY A 99 17.37 -6.84 9.67
N GLU A 100 17.29 -6.00 10.70
CA GLU A 100 16.13 -5.17 11.00
C GLU A 100 16.32 -3.76 10.46
N SER A 101 15.27 -3.21 9.85
CA SER A 101 15.20 -1.79 9.48
C SER A 101 13.78 -1.25 9.65
N PHE A 102 13.65 0.07 9.67
CA PHE A 102 12.37 0.76 9.81
C PHE A 102 12.17 1.73 8.66
N ARG A 103 10.92 1.83 8.18
CA ARG A 103 10.47 2.84 7.23
C ARG A 103 9.16 3.44 7.72
N TYR A 104 8.85 4.64 7.25
CA TYR A 104 7.68 5.39 7.66
C TYR A 104 6.87 5.71 6.41
N PHE A 105 5.58 5.37 6.44
CA PHE A 105 4.70 5.67 5.33
C PHE A 105 3.41 6.30 5.82
N ARG A 106 2.83 7.16 4.99
CA ARG A 106 1.48 7.67 5.16
C ARG A 106 0.76 7.65 3.81
N GLU A 107 -0.55 7.72 3.87
CA GLU A 107 -1.33 8.04 2.68
C GLU A 107 -1.38 9.56 2.50
N ASP A 108 -1.15 10.01 1.28
CA ASP A 108 -1.19 11.41 0.88
C ASP A 108 -1.85 11.53 -0.48
N SER A 109 -3.03 12.16 -0.54
CA SER A 109 -3.79 12.34 -1.79
C SER A 109 -3.92 11.03 -2.59
N GLU A 110 -4.37 9.95 -1.92
CA GLU A 110 -4.55 8.61 -2.50
C GLU A 110 -3.24 7.96 -3.01
N SER A 111 -2.08 8.45 -2.57
CA SER A 111 -0.78 7.85 -2.85
C SER A 111 -0.12 7.39 -1.56
N LEU A 112 0.60 6.27 -1.60
CA LEU A 112 1.47 5.87 -0.51
C LEU A 112 2.78 6.65 -0.63
N VAL A 113 3.14 7.42 0.39
CA VAL A 113 4.39 8.20 0.40
C VAL A 113 5.24 7.88 1.61
N ASP A 114 6.56 8.02 1.48
CA ASP A 114 7.50 7.90 2.60
C ASP A 114 7.71 9.20 3.38
N ASP A 115 8.54 9.16 4.43
CA ASP A 115 8.93 10.31 5.26
C ASP A 115 9.81 11.34 4.55
N SER A 116 10.20 11.06 3.30
CA SER A 116 10.83 12.03 2.39
C SER A 116 9.84 12.59 1.35
N ASN A 117 8.56 12.28 1.49
CA ASN A 117 7.49 12.56 0.51
C ASN A 117 7.74 11.93 -0.88
N THR A 118 8.50 10.84 -0.93
CA THR A 118 8.67 10.06 -2.16
C THR A 118 7.45 9.17 -2.37
N ILE A 119 6.92 9.16 -3.59
CA ILE A 119 5.82 8.28 -3.96
C ILE A 119 6.31 6.83 -4.01
N ILE A 120 5.65 5.98 -3.23
CA ILE A 120 5.85 4.53 -3.18
C ILE A 120 4.80 3.80 -4.03
N PHE A 121 3.57 4.32 -4.09
CA PHE A 121 2.50 3.78 -4.94
C PHE A 121 1.45 4.84 -5.30
N LEU A 122 0.90 4.80 -6.53
CA LEU A 122 -0.18 5.65 -7.03
C LEU A 122 -1.49 4.86 -7.10
N ARG A 123 -2.59 5.34 -6.50
CA ARG A 123 -3.89 4.64 -6.56
C ARG A 123 -4.83 5.10 -7.69
N GLU A 124 -4.88 6.40 -7.98
CA GLU A 124 -5.86 6.96 -8.94
C GLU A 124 -5.21 7.80 -10.05
N ASN A 125 -3.93 8.17 -9.91
CA ASN A 125 -3.25 9.01 -10.90
C ASN A 125 -2.66 8.19 -12.06
N HIS A 126 -3.31 8.25 -13.21
CA HIS A 126 -2.86 7.63 -14.46
C HIS A 126 -1.88 8.49 -15.27
N ASP A 127 -1.65 9.75 -14.88
CA ASP A 127 -0.65 10.60 -15.53
C ASP A 127 0.77 10.14 -15.19
N GLU A 128 1.69 10.34 -16.13
CA GLU A 128 3.12 10.05 -15.92
C GLU A 128 3.72 11.06 -14.91
N VAL A 129 4.36 10.54 -13.86
CA VAL A 129 5.02 11.33 -12.82
C VAL A 129 6.53 11.16 -12.91
N LEU A 130 7.27 12.25 -13.15
CA LEU A 130 8.74 12.25 -13.07
C LEU A 130 9.18 12.15 -11.61
N ILE A 131 9.85 11.06 -11.24
CA ILE A 131 10.31 10.83 -9.86
C ILE A 131 11.79 11.09 -9.65
N GLY A 132 12.59 11.20 -10.71
CA GLY A 132 13.99 11.56 -10.54
C GLY A 132 14.88 11.34 -11.76
N ASN A 133 16.16 11.54 -11.51
CA ASN A 133 17.24 11.24 -12.44
C ASN A 133 17.97 9.98 -11.98
N LEU A 134 18.05 8.97 -12.84
CA LEU A 134 18.77 7.74 -12.52
C LEU A 134 20.27 7.91 -12.76
N SER A 135 20.65 8.41 -13.94
CA SER A 135 22.04 8.69 -14.31
C SER A 135 22.13 9.57 -15.55
N GLY A 136 22.91 10.65 -15.49
CA GLY A 136 23.15 11.51 -16.65
C GLY A 136 21.84 12.05 -17.24
N PRO A 137 21.51 11.82 -18.52
CA PRO A 137 20.25 12.25 -19.11
C PRO A 137 19.07 11.29 -18.85
N ILE A 138 19.26 10.20 -18.11
CA ILE A 138 18.21 9.18 -17.90
C ILE A 138 17.28 9.62 -16.78
N LEU A 139 16.01 9.80 -17.13
CA LEU A 139 14.93 10.21 -16.24
C LEU A 139 14.04 9.01 -15.91
N GLN A 140 13.56 8.95 -14.67
CA GLN A 140 12.75 7.86 -14.16
C GLN A 140 11.33 8.34 -13.85
N TYR A 141 10.35 7.55 -14.24
CA TYR A 141 8.93 7.89 -14.17
C TYR A 141 8.12 6.78 -13.52
N LEU A 142 7.01 7.19 -12.90
CA LEU A 142 5.92 6.32 -12.45
C LEU A 142 4.66 6.59 -13.28
N ARG A 143 3.83 5.58 -13.46
CA ARG A 143 2.41 5.76 -13.82
C ARG A 143 1.57 4.60 -13.32
N LEU A 144 0.29 4.82 -13.10
CA LEU A 144 -0.67 3.76 -12.88
C LEU A 144 -1.21 3.26 -14.23
N ALA A 145 -1.11 1.97 -14.49
CA ALA A 145 -1.74 1.35 -15.66
C ALA A 145 -3.27 1.46 -15.57
N GLU A 146 -3.94 1.51 -16.73
CA GLU A 146 -5.41 1.61 -16.77
C GLU A 146 -6.12 0.31 -16.37
N ASP A 147 -5.47 -0.83 -16.61
CA ASP A 147 -6.06 -2.15 -16.39
C ASP A 147 -5.75 -2.69 -14.98
N THR A 148 -6.72 -3.41 -14.41
CA THR A 148 -6.50 -4.24 -13.23
C THR A 148 -6.00 -5.64 -13.62
N HIS A 149 -5.24 -6.25 -12.73
CA HIS A 149 -4.66 -7.58 -12.93
C HIS A 149 -5.15 -8.55 -11.86
N VAL A 150 -5.40 -9.81 -12.24
CA VAL A 150 -5.64 -10.89 -11.28
C VAL A 150 -4.36 -11.67 -11.10
N LEU A 151 -3.76 -11.57 -9.92
CA LEU A 151 -2.49 -12.23 -9.58
C LEU A 151 -2.71 -13.31 -8.53
N THR A 152 -2.03 -14.45 -8.72
CA THR A 152 -2.01 -15.56 -7.75
C THR A 152 -0.62 -15.71 -7.16
N THR A 153 -0.53 -15.67 -5.83
CA THR A 153 0.68 -15.99 -5.05
C THR A 153 0.37 -17.13 -4.07
N ASN A 154 1.34 -17.49 -3.21
CA ASN A 154 1.09 -18.46 -2.14
C ASN A 154 0.08 -17.93 -1.10
N ALA A 155 -0.08 -16.61 -0.98
CA ALA A 155 -1.00 -15.97 -0.05
C ALA A 155 -2.46 -15.94 -0.52
N GLY A 156 -2.73 -16.18 -1.81
CA GLY A 156 -4.07 -16.12 -2.37
C GLY A 156 -4.12 -15.64 -3.82
N THR A 157 -5.31 -15.25 -4.25
CA THR A 157 -5.54 -14.60 -5.55
C THR A 157 -6.18 -13.24 -5.31
N PHE A 158 -5.64 -12.22 -5.96
CA PHE A 158 -5.96 -10.83 -5.70
C PHE A 158 -6.24 -10.10 -7.01
N GLU A 159 -7.24 -9.23 -7.01
CA GLU A 159 -7.36 -8.18 -8.00
C GLU A 159 -6.45 -7.02 -7.58
N THR A 160 -5.58 -6.58 -8.48
CA THR A 160 -4.49 -5.63 -8.19
C THR A 160 -4.47 -4.50 -9.19
N LEU A 161 -4.15 -3.30 -8.71
CA LEU A 161 -3.69 -2.19 -9.53
C LEU A 161 -2.21 -2.38 -9.88
N ASP A 162 -1.78 -1.97 -11.09
CA ASP A 162 -0.39 -2.07 -11.56
C ASP A 162 0.22 -0.67 -11.71
N MET A 163 1.19 -0.35 -10.85
CA MET A 163 2.03 0.83 -11.03
C MET A 163 3.34 0.44 -11.74
N GLU A 164 3.59 1.10 -12.86
CA GLU A 164 4.79 0.92 -13.66
C GLU A 164 5.88 1.92 -13.27
N LEU A 165 7.11 1.43 -13.21
CA LEU A 165 8.34 2.19 -13.01
C LEU A 165 9.25 1.97 -14.23
N TYR A 166 9.56 3.04 -14.95
CA TYR A 166 10.33 2.95 -16.19
C TYR A 166 11.20 4.19 -16.38
N ALA A 167 12.03 4.16 -17.42
CA ALA A 167 12.96 5.25 -17.71
C ALA A 167 12.82 5.76 -19.14
N ARG A 168 13.17 7.04 -19.34
CA ARG A 168 13.36 7.66 -20.66
C ARG A 168 14.72 8.31 -20.75
N ASP A 169 15.25 8.46 -21.95
CA ASP A 169 16.42 9.30 -22.19
C ASP A 169 16.06 10.80 -22.15
N GLY A 170 17.06 11.66 -22.32
CA GLY A 170 16.88 13.12 -22.27
C GLY A 170 16.07 13.70 -23.43
N ASP A 171 15.81 12.91 -24.47
CA ASP A 171 14.98 13.28 -25.62
C ASP A 171 13.55 12.71 -25.48
N GLY A 172 13.27 11.94 -24.41
CA GLY A 172 11.96 11.37 -24.11
C GLY A 172 11.73 9.96 -24.68
N ASN A 173 12.73 9.33 -25.31
CA ASN A 173 12.60 7.97 -25.83
C ASN A 173 12.55 6.96 -24.68
N PRO A 174 11.62 5.99 -24.70
CA PRO A 174 11.51 5.01 -23.64
C PRO A 174 12.65 3.99 -23.69
N TYR A 175 13.13 3.60 -22.52
CA TYR A 175 13.93 2.38 -22.33
C TYR A 175 13.00 1.15 -22.29
N PRO A 176 13.48 -0.03 -22.71
CA PRO A 176 12.65 -1.24 -22.75
C PRO A 176 12.29 -1.79 -21.36
N GLY A 177 13.07 -1.51 -20.33
CA GLY A 177 12.83 -2.05 -19.00
C GLY A 177 11.72 -1.34 -18.24
N ILE A 178 10.72 -2.12 -17.82
CA ILE A 178 9.62 -1.69 -16.96
C ILE A 178 9.58 -2.60 -15.73
N SER A 179 9.61 -1.99 -14.55
CA SER A 179 9.35 -2.64 -13.27
C SER A 179 7.89 -2.41 -12.89
N HIS A 180 7.26 -3.38 -12.24
CA HIS A 180 5.85 -3.34 -11.88
C HIS A 180 5.68 -3.47 -10.37
N TYR A 181 4.68 -2.79 -9.83
CA TYR A 181 4.25 -2.88 -8.45
C TYR A 181 2.75 -3.15 -8.43
N TYR A 182 2.36 -4.29 -7.89
CA TYR A 182 0.97 -4.72 -7.86
C TYR A 182 0.42 -4.63 -6.45
N TYR A 183 -0.57 -3.75 -6.24
CA TYR A 183 -1.22 -3.55 -4.93
C TYR A 183 -2.69 -3.98 -5.00
N ALA A 184 -3.15 -4.64 -3.94
CA ALA A 184 -4.55 -5.01 -3.74
C ALA A 184 -5.16 -4.22 -2.59
N GLU A 185 -6.43 -3.83 -2.76
CA GLU A 185 -7.21 -3.12 -1.75
C GLU A 185 -7.29 -3.92 -0.44
N GLY A 186 -7.03 -3.24 0.69
CA GLY A 186 -7.07 -3.84 2.02
C GLY A 186 -5.94 -4.82 2.32
N ILE A 187 -5.00 -5.02 1.38
CA ILE A 187 -3.86 -5.92 1.51
C ILE A 187 -2.53 -5.17 1.34
N GLY A 188 -2.47 -4.18 0.45
CA GLY A 188 -1.21 -3.53 0.06
C GLY A 188 -0.47 -4.32 -1.03
N LEU A 189 0.86 -4.35 -0.99
CA LEU A 189 1.68 -4.97 -2.03
C LEU A 189 1.47 -6.50 -2.11
N VAL A 190 1.18 -6.98 -3.31
CA VAL A 190 1.06 -8.41 -3.64
C VAL A 190 2.29 -8.94 -4.35
N LEU A 191 2.81 -8.17 -5.32
CA LEU A 191 3.98 -8.54 -6.13
C LEU A 191 4.71 -7.28 -6.61
N ASN A 192 6.04 -7.30 -6.66
CA ASN A 192 6.79 -6.35 -7.48
C ASN A 192 7.90 -7.03 -8.28
N THR A 193 8.17 -6.49 -9.47
CA THR A 193 9.21 -6.98 -10.38
C THR A 193 10.39 -6.02 -10.44
N THR A 194 11.60 -6.55 -10.64
CA THR A 194 12.80 -5.75 -10.94
C THR A 194 13.29 -6.07 -12.34
N THR A 195 13.46 -5.02 -13.13
CA THR A 195 13.86 -5.09 -14.54
C THR A 195 15.07 -4.21 -14.79
N PHE A 196 16.02 -4.70 -15.59
CA PHE A 196 17.10 -3.83 -16.06
C PHE A 196 16.54 -2.86 -17.10
N ILE A 197 16.94 -1.59 -17.04
CA ILE A 197 16.50 -0.58 -18.02
C ILE A 197 16.77 -1.00 -19.48
N SER A 198 17.77 -1.86 -19.72
CA SER A 198 18.17 -2.30 -21.06
C SER A 198 17.42 -3.53 -21.59
N THR A 199 16.51 -4.13 -20.84
CA THR A 199 15.82 -5.38 -21.22
C THR A 199 14.34 -5.34 -20.85
N GLU A 200 13.47 -5.90 -21.69
CA GLU A 200 12.03 -6.00 -21.39
C GLU A 200 11.73 -7.03 -20.29
N GLN A 201 12.50 -8.12 -20.25
CA GLN A 201 12.31 -9.21 -19.29
C GLN A 201 12.80 -8.80 -17.88
N HIS A 202 11.92 -8.88 -16.88
CA HIS A 202 12.30 -8.75 -15.48
C HIS A 202 13.10 -9.98 -15.01
N PHE A 203 14.03 -9.78 -14.09
CA PHE A 203 14.93 -10.83 -13.62
C PHE A 203 14.70 -11.22 -12.15
N LEU A 204 13.90 -10.44 -11.43
CA LEU A 204 13.60 -10.65 -10.03
C LEU A 204 12.14 -10.35 -9.73
N GLU A 205 11.56 -11.14 -8.84
CA GLU A 205 10.24 -10.86 -8.27
C GLU A 205 10.30 -10.95 -6.74
N ARG A 206 9.55 -10.08 -6.06
CA ARG A 206 9.19 -10.25 -4.65
C ARG A 206 7.69 -10.49 -4.59
N ARG A 207 7.29 -11.62 -4.01
CA ARG A 207 5.89 -12.09 -3.96
C ARG A 207 5.41 -12.21 -2.54
N LEU A 208 4.13 -11.92 -2.32
CA LEU A 208 3.46 -12.11 -1.04
C LEU A 208 3.27 -13.61 -0.76
N GLU A 209 3.83 -14.10 0.34
CA GLU A 209 3.75 -15.50 0.77
C GLU A 209 2.63 -15.72 1.78
N SER A 210 2.47 -14.80 2.73
CA SER A 210 1.38 -14.82 3.71
C SER A 210 1.18 -13.43 4.32
N TYR A 211 0.05 -13.22 4.98
CA TYR A 211 -0.25 -11.96 5.67
C TYR A 211 -1.19 -12.19 6.85
N SER A 212 -1.26 -11.19 7.74
CA SER A 212 -2.22 -11.09 8.83
C SER A 212 -2.69 -9.65 8.93
N ILE A 213 -3.96 -9.41 8.61
CA ILE A 213 -4.62 -8.11 8.77
C ILE A 213 -5.45 -8.12 10.05
N VAL A 214 -5.28 -7.11 10.89
CA VAL A 214 -6.12 -6.91 12.08
C VAL A 214 -7.37 -6.12 11.67
N ASN A 215 -8.53 -6.60 12.11
CA ASN A 215 -9.82 -5.92 11.94
C ASN A 215 -10.07 -4.95 13.10
#